data_AF-A0A1J3EMS6-F1
#
_entry.id   AF-A0A1J3EMS6-F1
#
_cell.length_a   1.000
_cell.length_b   1.000
_cell.length_c   1.000
_cell.angle_alpha   90.00
_cell.angle_beta   90.00
_cell.angle_gamma   90.00
#
_symmetry.space_group_name_H-M   'P 1'
#
loop_
_entity.id
_entity.type
_entity.pdbx_description
1 polymer ?
#
loop_
_entity_poly.entity_id
_entity_poly.type
_entity_poly.pdbx_seq_one_letter_code
_entity_poly.pdbx_strand_id
1 'polypeptide(L)' 'GIGKTTIARALQSVFSDKFQLTCFVDNLSGNYHSGLDDYGLQLRLQKQLISKVLNQDGMSISHLGAVEQNLGDQRVL' A
#
# COMPACT_ATOMS: atom_id res chain seq x y z
N GLY A 1 14.54 -15.80 -11.51
CA GLY A 1 14.78 -15.17 -10.19
C GLY A 1 14.19 -16.05 -9.11
N ILE A 2 14.89 -16.22 -7.98
CA ILE A 2 14.62 -17.21 -6.91
C ILE A 2 13.34 -16.86 -6.11
N GLY A 3 12.15 -16.96 -6.70
CA GLY A 3 10.88 -17.13 -5.99
C GLY A 3 10.45 -16.10 -4.93
N LYS A 4 11.12 -14.94 -4.77
CA LYS A 4 10.85 -13.98 -3.68
C LYS A 4 9.38 -13.54 -3.61
N THR A 5 8.81 -13.19 -4.77
CA THR A 5 7.39 -12.85 -4.88
C THR A 5 6.49 -14.04 -4.54
N THR A 6 6.89 -15.26 -4.90
CA THR A 6 6.17 -16.49 -4.57
C THR A 6 6.14 -16.74 -3.06
N ILE A 7 7.27 -16.55 -2.38
CA ILE A 7 7.36 -16.70 -0.91
C ILE A 7 6.52 -15.62 -0.22
N ALA A 8 6.61 -14.37 -0.66
CA ALA A 8 5.81 -13.28 -0.11
C ALA A 8 4.30 -13.54 -0.26
N ARG A 9 3.87 -14.08 -1.40
CA ARG A 9 2.47 -14.51 -1.63
C ARG A 9 2.04 -15.66 -0.72
N ALA A 10 2.89 -16.66 -0.55
CA ALA A 10 2.60 -17.79 0.33
C ALA A 10 2.46 -17.33 1.79
N LEU A 11 3.35 -16.44 2.26
CA LEU A 11 3.26 -15.84 3.59
C LEU A 11 1.97 -15.01 3.74
N GLN A 12 1.63 -14.17 2.77
CA GLN A 12 0.39 -13.39 2.81
C GLN A 12 -0.84 -14.31 2.98
N SER A 13 -0.90 -15.43 2.25
CA SER A 13 -2.00 -16.39 2.38
C SER A 13 -2.09 -17.01 3.79
N VAL A 14 -0.95 -17.26 4.45
CA VAL A 14 -0.91 -17.88 5.78
C VAL A 14 -1.27 -16.90 6.91
N PHE A 15 -1.01 -15.61 6.71
CA PHE A 15 -1.22 -14.61 7.76
C PHE A 15 -2.43 -13.70 7.52
N SER A 16 -3.09 -13.79 6.36
CA SER A 16 -4.21 -12.91 6.00
C SER A 16 -5.34 -12.90 7.03
N ASP A 17 -5.58 -14.02 7.70
CA ASP A 17 -6.58 -14.21 8.74
C ASP A 17 -6.32 -13.41 10.02
N LYS A 18 -5.07 -12.99 10.27
CA LYS A 18 -4.67 -12.20 11.44
C LYS A 18 -4.78 -10.69 11.24
N PHE A 19 -5.10 -10.26 10.03
CA PHE A 19 -5.19 -8.86 9.64
C PHE A 19 -6.59 -8.56 9.11
N GLN A 20 -7.08 -7.36 9.39
CA GLN A 20 -8.42 -6.96 8.93
C GLN A 20 -8.40 -6.63 7.44
N LEU A 21 -7.24 -6.25 6.93
CA LEU A 21 -7.01 -5.84 5.57
C LEU A 21 -5.68 -6.43 5.09
N THR A 22 -5.63 -6.82 3.81
CA THR A 22 -4.41 -7.35 3.20
C THR A 22 -4.17 -6.64 1.87
N CYS A 23 -2.93 -6.22 1.62
CA CYS A 23 -2.59 -5.52 0.39
C CYS A 23 -1.21 -5.93 -0.11
N PHE A 24 -1.16 -6.54 -1.30
CA PHE A 24 0.11 -6.83 -1.96
C PHE A 24 0.56 -5.66 -2.84
N VAL A 25 1.64 -4.99 -2.43
CA VAL A 25 2.23 -3.90 -3.21
C VAL A 25 3.44 -4.41 -3.99
N ASP A 26 3.18 -4.91 -5.21
CA ASP A 26 4.23 -5.23 -6.16
C ASP A 26 4.78 -3.96 -6.85
N ASN A 27 6.09 -3.96 -7.13
CA ASN A 27 6.79 -2.97 -7.97
C ASN A 27 6.59 -1.49 -7.61
N LEU A 28 7.04 -1.10 -6.42
CA LEU A 28 7.17 0.32 -6.07
C LEU A 28 8.23 1.02 -6.96
N SER A 29 9.38 0.39 -7.17
CA SER A 29 10.56 1.03 -7.81
C SER A 29 10.35 1.57 -9.23
N GLY A 30 9.41 1.03 -10.02
CA GLY A 30 9.28 1.39 -11.44
C GLY A 30 8.40 2.59 -11.75
N ASN A 31 7.52 3.00 -10.82
CA ASN A 31 6.43 3.94 -11.12
C ASN A 31 6.66 5.36 -10.55
N TYR A 32 7.66 5.55 -9.68
CA TYR A 32 7.88 6.81 -8.97
C TYR A 32 9.00 7.68 -9.55
N HIS A 33 9.45 7.44 -10.78
CA HIS A 33 10.34 8.33 -11.53
C HIS A 33 9.61 9.58 -12.05
N SER A 34 8.85 10.25 -11.20
CA SER A 34 8.24 11.54 -11.48
C SER A 34 9.00 12.57 -10.67
N GLY A 35 9.38 13.72 -11.26
CA GLY A 35 10.07 14.85 -10.61
C GLY A 35 9.25 15.55 -9.51
N LEU A 36 8.58 14.77 -8.69
CA LEU A 36 7.92 15.14 -7.45
C LEU A 36 9.01 15.28 -6.37
N ASP A 37 8.81 16.25 -5.50
CA ASP A 37 9.53 16.37 -4.25
C ASP A 37 9.21 15.19 -3.32
N ASP A 38 10.00 15.03 -2.26
CA ASP A 38 9.81 13.97 -1.27
C ASP A 38 8.37 13.95 -0.72
N TYR A 39 7.77 15.13 -0.51
CA TYR A 39 6.38 15.27 -0.07
C TYR A 39 5.39 14.69 -1.09
N GLY A 40 5.52 15.06 -2.38
CA GLY A 40 4.65 14.55 -3.44
C GLY A 40 4.79 13.04 -3.66
N LEU A 41 6.00 12.50 -3.53
CA LEU A 41 6.26 11.06 -3.56
C LEU A 41 5.53 10.34 -2.43
N GLN A 42 5.66 10.87 -1.22
CA GLN A 42 5.05 10.30 -0.02
C GLN A 42 3.51 10.35 -0.10
N LEU A 43 2.94 11.45 -0.59
CA LEU A 43 1.50 11.58 -0.82
C LEU A 43 0.99 10.56 -1.86
N ARG A 44 1.72 10.38 -2.96
CA ARG A 44 1.37 9.42 -4.02
C ARG A 44 1.45 7.97 -3.52
N LEU A 45 2.45 7.65 -2.71
CA LEU A 45 2.58 6.35 -2.05
C LEU A 45 1.40 6.07 -1.13
N GLN A 46 1.03 7.03 -0.28
CA GLN A 46 -0.13 6.89 0.60
C GLN A 46 -1.42 6.67 -0.19
N LYS A 47 -1.64 7.44 -1.25
CA LYS A 47 -2.83 7.29 -2.10
C LYS A 47 -2.92 5.90 -2.72
N GLN A 48 -1.82 5.39 -3.25
CA GLN A 48 -1.80 4.04 -3.82
C GLN A 48 -1.97 2.96 -2.77
N LEU A 49 -1.36 3.12 -1.59
CA LEU A 49 -1.49 2.17 -0.49
C LEU A 49 -2.95 2.07 -0.04
N ILE A 50 -3.56 3.19 0.34
CA ILE A 50 -4.95 3.21 0.85
C ILE A 50 -5.92 2.72 -0.22
N SER A 51 -5.74 3.14 -1.48
CA SER A 51 -6.59 2.71 -2.59
C SER A 51 -6.54 1.20 -2.80
N LYS A 52 -5.35 0.58 -2.73
CA LYS A 52 -5.21 -0.88 -2.82
C LYS A 52 -5.75 -1.60 -1.59
N VAL A 53 -5.48 -1.07 -0.41
CA VAL A 53 -5.91 -1.66 0.87
C VAL A 53 -7.44 -1.66 0.99
N LEU A 54 -8.09 -0.56 0.62
CA LEU A 54 -9.54 -0.42 0.66
C LEU A 54 -10.24 -0.88 -0.62
N ASN A 55 -9.46 -1.30 -1.64
CA ASN A 55 -9.95 -1.65 -2.98
C ASN A 55 -10.88 -0.58 -3.57
N GLN A 56 -10.53 0.70 -3.36
CA GLN A 56 -11.27 1.87 -3.83
C GLN A 56 -10.36 2.74 -4.68
N ASP A 57 -10.63 2.80 -5.98
CA ASP A 57 -9.94 3.69 -6.90
C ASP A 57 -10.48 5.12 -6.82
N GLY A 58 -9.59 6.11 -6.97
CA GLY A 58 -9.99 7.52 -7.09
C GLY A 58 -10.03 8.33 -5.78
N MET A 59 -9.58 7.75 -4.66
CA MET A 59 -9.55 8.47 -3.38
C MET A 59 -8.68 9.74 -3.44
N SER A 60 -9.19 10.88 -2.97
CA SER A 60 -8.42 12.12 -2.88
C SER A 60 -7.75 12.21 -1.52
N ILE A 61 -6.42 12.13 -1.50
CA ILE A 61 -5.61 12.39 -0.32
C ILE A 61 -4.95 13.75 -0.50
N SER A 62 -5.24 14.66 0.42
CA SER A 62 -4.70 16.03 0.44
C SER A 62 -3.52 16.22 1.38
N HIS A 63 -3.27 15.26 2.29
CA HIS A 63 -2.28 15.37 3.36
C HIS A 63 -1.77 14.00 3.81
N LEU A 64 -0.59 13.99 4.43
CA LEU A 64 0.07 12.75 4.90
C LEU A 64 -0.62 12.05 6.08
N GLY A 65 -1.60 12.68 6.71
CA GLY A 65 -2.38 12.07 7.80
C GLY A 65 -3.53 11.18 7.30
N ALA A 66 -3.73 11.06 5.98
CA ALA A 66 -4.86 10.31 5.45
C ALA A 66 -4.75 8.80 5.73
N VAL A 67 -3.55 8.25 5.87
CA VAL A 67 -3.36 6.83 6.20
C VAL A 67 -4.00 6.49 7.55
N GLU A 68 -3.69 7.25 8.61
CA GLU A 68 -4.30 7.05 9.93
C GLU A 68 -5.81 7.33 9.91
N GLN A 69 -6.27 8.32 9.15
CA GLN A 69 -7.71 8.62 9.08
C GLN A 69 -8.53 7.54 8.37
N ASN A 70 -7.98 6.91 7.32
CA ASN A 70 -8.69 5.91 6.52
C ASN A 70 -8.52 4.49 7.07
N LEU A 71 -7.36 4.17 7.65
CA LEU A 71 -7.09 2.86 8.20
C LEU A 71 -7.36 2.78 9.71
N GLY A 72 -7.35 3.90 10.43
CA GLY A 72 -7.60 3.94 11.88
C GLY A 72 -6.74 2.92 12.63
N ASP A 73 -7.41 2.09 13.45
CA ASP A 73 -6.80 1.01 14.22
C ASP A 73 -6.76 -0.34 13.46
N GLN A 74 -7.02 -0.34 12.15
CA GLN A 74 -7.06 -1.56 11.36
C GLN A 74 -5.65 -2.08 11.09
N ARG A 75 -5.45 -3.36 11.35
CA ARG A 75 -4.19 -4.06 11.05
C ARG A 75 -4.18 -4.43 9.57
N VAL A 76 -3.22 -3.88 8.83
CA VAL A 76 -2.98 -4.16 7.41
C VAL A 76 -1.72 -5.03 7.24
N LEU A 77 -1.80 -6.09 6.44
CA LEU A 77 -0.67 -6.95 6.03
C LEU A 77 -0.15 -6.62 4.63
#